data_AF-A0A959Z291-F1
#
_entry.id   AF-A0A959Z291-F1
#
_cell.length_a   1.000
_cell.length_b   1.000
_cell.length_c   1.000
_cell.angle_alpha   90.00
_cell.angle_beta   90.00
_cell.angle_gamma   90.00
#
_symmetry.space_group_name_H-M   'P 1'
#
loop_
_entity.id
_entity.type
_entity.pdbx_description
1 polymer ?
#
loop_
_entity_poly.entity_id
_entity_poly.type
_entity_poly.pdbx_seq_one_letter_code
_entity_poly.pdbx_strand_id
1 'polypeptide(L)'
;GLLRSIPVVFLEEPIRLDMAGVVVLLGLLFYLRLSLRMFLGMLLWCLFCLWGTAWLSAHAPWPLWALSLGLFTAAWIGQFIGHRIEGKKPSFLKDLAFLLIGPAWLMGFIYRRFGIAY
;
A
#
# COMPACT_ATOMS: atom_id res chain seq x y z
N GLY A 1 1.19 -7.23 2.48
CA GLY A 1 1.07 -8.40 3.35
C GLY A 1 0.11 -9.40 2.76
N LEU A 2 -1.20 -9.17 2.89
CA LEU A 2 -2.24 -10.12 2.46
C LEU A 2 -2.12 -10.56 0.98
N LEU A 3 -1.96 -9.62 0.05
CA LEU A 3 -1.80 -9.93 -1.38
C LEU A 3 -0.54 -10.76 -1.68
N ARG A 4 0.54 -10.58 -0.91
CA ARG A 4 1.78 -11.36 -1.05
C ARG A 4 1.60 -12.80 -0.58
N SER A 5 0.65 -13.04 0.32
CA SER A 5 0.29 -14.38 0.79
C SER A 5 -0.55 -15.16 -0.23
N ILE A 6 -1.03 -14.54 -1.31
CA ILE A 6 -1.77 -15.21 -2.38
C ILE A 6 -0.76 -15.80 -3.38
N PRO A 7 -0.67 -17.14 -3.51
CA PRO A 7 0.25 -17.75 -4.47
C PRO A 7 -0.19 -17.43 -5.90
N VAL A 8 0.75 -17.00 -6.73
CA VAL A 8 0.53 -16.78 -8.17
C VAL A 8 1.22 -17.88 -8.94
N VAL A 9 0.47 -18.52 -9.83
CA VAL A 9 0.85 -19.73 -10.56
C VAL A 9 1.79 -19.45 -11.74
N PHE A 10 1.95 -18.18 -12.16
CA PHE A 10 2.41 -17.87 -13.51
C PHE A 10 3.90 -17.60 -13.71
N LEU A 11 4.70 -17.46 -12.65
CA LEU A 11 6.14 -17.22 -12.77
C LEU A 11 6.91 -18.07 -11.75
N GLU A 12 7.41 -19.21 -12.21
CA GLU A 12 8.49 -19.92 -11.52
C GLU A 12 9.81 -19.13 -11.65
N GLU A 13 10.73 -19.38 -10.72
CA GLU A 13 12.01 -18.70 -10.49
C GLU A 13 12.77 -18.29 -11.78
N PRO A 14 13.52 -17.14 -11.78
CA PRO A 14 14.03 -16.42 -10.60
C PRO A 14 13.28 -15.15 -10.19
N ILE A 15 12.27 -14.71 -10.96
CA ILE A 15 11.49 -13.50 -10.66
C ILE A 15 10.05 -13.89 -10.36
N ARG A 16 9.79 -14.26 -9.10
CA ARG A 16 8.42 -14.54 -8.63
C ARG A 16 7.66 -13.22 -8.44
N LEU A 17 6.83 -12.87 -9.42
CA LEU A 17 5.94 -11.72 -9.34
C LEU A 17 4.62 -12.15 -8.69
N ASP A 18 4.51 -11.93 -7.38
CA ASP A 18 3.30 -12.19 -6.61
C ASP A 18 2.20 -11.14 -6.89
N MET A 19 0.97 -11.34 -6.37
CA MET A 19 -0.14 -10.40 -6.59
C MET A 19 0.17 -9.00 -6.03
N ALA A 20 0.99 -8.90 -4.97
CA ALA A 20 1.40 -7.60 -4.46
C ALA A 20 2.30 -6.88 -5.47
N GLY A 21 3.21 -7.59 -6.12
CA GLY A 21 4.04 -7.08 -7.22
C GLY A 21 3.21 -6.60 -8.41
N VAL A 22 2.18 -7.36 -8.82
CA VAL A 22 1.28 -6.95 -9.92
C VAL A 22 0.56 -5.64 -9.57
N VAL A 23 -0.03 -5.57 -8.37
CA VAL A 23 -0.77 -4.39 -7.93
C VAL A 23 0.16 -3.18 -7.77
N VAL A 24 1.36 -3.38 -7.23
CA VAL A 24 2.39 -2.32 -7.14
C VAL A 24 2.79 -1.84 -8.52
N LEU A 25 3.03 -2.73 -9.48
CA LEU A 25 3.40 -2.36 -10.84
C LEU A 25 2.30 -1.51 -11.51
N LEU A 26 1.04 -1.93 -11.41
CA LEU A 26 -0.10 -1.17 -11.94
C LEU A 26 -0.24 0.20 -11.27
N GLY A 27 -0.09 0.27 -9.95
CA GLY A 27 -0.10 1.52 -9.19
C GLY A 27 1.04 2.46 -9.58
N LEU A 28 2.24 1.93 -9.78
CA LEU A 28 3.40 2.71 -10.23
C LEU A 28 3.21 3.27 -11.64
N LEU A 29 2.63 2.51 -12.57
CA LEU A 29 2.27 3.02 -13.90
C LEU A 29 1.25 4.17 -13.81
N PHE A 30 0.30 4.09 -12.88
CA PHE A 30 -0.62 5.19 -12.59
C PHE A 30 0.12 6.43 -12.07
N TYR A 31 1.04 6.27 -11.12
CA TYR A 31 1.82 7.41 -10.58
C TYR A 31 2.78 8.01 -11.60
N LEU A 32 3.33 7.20 -12.50
CA LEU A 32 4.16 7.68 -13.61
C LEU A 32 3.40 8.62 -14.54
N ARG A 33 2.11 8.35 -14.77
CA ARG A 33 1.24 9.25 -15.55
C ARG A 33 0.94 10.57 -14.84
N LEU A 34 1.05 10.62 -13.51
CA LEU A 34 0.81 11.83 -12.74
C LEU A 34 2.04 12.75 -12.74
N SER A 35 3.19 12.23 -12.30
CA SER A 35 4.49 12.90 -12.45
C SER A 35 5.66 11.96 -12.15
N LEU A 36 6.81 12.19 -12.78
CA LEU A 36 8.01 11.39 -12.51
C LEU A 36 8.46 11.48 -11.04
N ARG A 37 8.28 12.66 -10.42
CA ARG A 37 8.65 12.86 -9.02
C ARG A 37 7.74 12.07 -8.09
N MET A 38 6.42 12.07 -8.32
CA MET A 38 5.49 11.24 -7.56
C MET A 38 5.79 9.75 -7.74
N PHE A 39 6.05 9.32 -8.98
CA PHE A 39 6.47 7.95 -9.27
C PHE A 39 7.69 7.52 -8.45
N LEU A 40 8.75 8.33 -8.40
CA LEU A 40 9.96 7.99 -7.64
C LEU A 40 9.68 7.86 -6.14
N GLY A 41 8.87 8.75 -5.58
CA GLY A 41 8.50 8.69 -4.15
C GLY A 41 7.69 7.45 -3.84
N MET A 42 6.69 7.16 -4.66
CA MET A 42 5.87 5.97 -4.51
C MET A 42 6.64 4.67 -4.79
N LEU A 43 7.61 4.69 -5.71
CA LEU A 43 8.51 3.56 -5.97
C LEU A 43 9.32 3.22 -4.71
N LEU A 44 9.97 4.21 -4.12
CA LEU A 44 10.74 4.02 -2.88
C LEU A 44 9.85 3.52 -1.73
N TRP A 45 8.65 4.09 -1.59
CA TRP A 45 7.69 3.66 -0.58
C TRP A 45 7.24 2.21 -0.79
N CYS A 46 6.89 1.84 -2.02
CA CYS A 46 6.49 0.47 -2.35
C CYS A 46 7.64 -0.52 -2.13
N LEU A 47 8.87 -0.18 -2.51
CA LEU A 47 10.06 -1.02 -2.25
C LEU A 47 10.26 -1.23 -0.74
N PHE A 48 10.12 -0.16 0.05
CA PHE A 48 10.18 -0.25 1.51
C PHE A 48 9.09 -1.17 2.07
N CYS A 49 7.84 -1.04 1.62
CA CYS A 49 6.76 -1.93 2.04
C CYS A 49 6.99 -3.39 1.62
N LEU A 50 7.46 -3.64 0.40
CA LEU A 50 7.76 -4.99 -0.10
C LEU A 50 8.87 -5.63 0.74
N TRP A 51 9.97 -4.89 0.97
CA TRP A 51 11.05 -5.30 1.86
C TRP A 51 10.53 -5.61 3.26
N GLY A 52 9.74 -4.72 3.86
CA GLY A 52 9.17 -4.91 5.20
C GLY A 52 8.29 -6.16 5.29
N THR A 53 7.48 -6.44 4.25
CA THR A 53 6.66 -7.66 4.21
C THR A 53 7.49 -8.93 4.02
N ALA A 54 8.58 -8.87 3.26
CA ALA A 54 9.51 -9.99 3.12
C ALA A 54 10.26 -10.26 4.44
N TRP A 55 10.71 -9.20 5.11
CA TRP A 55 11.37 -9.29 6.41
C TRP A 55 10.44 -9.86 7.47
N LEU A 56 9.19 -9.38 7.56
CA LEU A 56 8.17 -9.93 8.46
C LEU A 56 7.86 -11.39 8.13
N SER A 57 7.76 -11.75 6.86
CA SER A 57 7.53 -13.15 6.46
C SER A 57 8.66 -14.08 6.89
N ALA A 58 9.88 -13.58 7.03
CA ALA A 58 11.05 -14.37 7.42
C ALA A 58 11.28 -14.43 8.94
N HIS A 59 10.93 -13.37 9.68
CA HIS A 59 11.30 -13.21 11.09
C HIS A 59 10.13 -13.16 12.06
N ALA A 60 8.90 -12.91 11.59
CA ALA A 60 7.77 -12.80 12.49
C ALA A 60 7.31 -14.19 12.98
N PRO A 61 6.86 -14.30 14.24
CA PRO A 61 6.38 -15.57 14.80
C PRO A 61 5.01 -16.00 14.27
N TRP A 62 4.32 -15.11 13.53
CA TRP A 62 2.99 -15.34 12.98
C TRP A 62 3.02 -15.27 11.45
N PRO A 63 2.17 -16.04 10.75
CA PRO A 63 2.13 -16.00 9.30
C PRO A 63 1.68 -14.62 8.80
N LEU A 64 2.25 -14.19 7.67
CA LEU A 64 2.05 -12.84 7.12
C LEU A 64 0.57 -12.48 6.89
N TRP A 65 -0.26 -13.46 6.53
CA TRP A 65 -1.71 -13.25 6.35
C TRP A 65 -2.41 -12.90 7.66
N ALA A 66 -2.03 -13.53 8.77
CA ALA A 66 -2.64 -13.32 10.08
C ALA A 66 -2.26 -11.94 10.63
N LEU A 67 -0.98 -11.56 10.50
CA LEU A 67 -0.51 -10.21 10.81
C LEU A 67 -1.24 -9.16 9.99
N SER A 68 -1.38 -9.40 8.68
CA SER A 68 -2.09 -8.48 7.79
C SER A 68 -3.55 -8.32 8.17
N LEU A 69 -4.24 -9.42 8.48
CA LEU A 69 -5.65 -9.41 8.87
C LEU A 69 -5.86 -8.73 10.23
N GLY A 70 -4.97 -8.97 11.19
CA GLY A 70 -4.99 -8.31 12.50
C GLY A 70 -4.81 -6.80 12.38
N LEU A 71 -3.77 -6.36 11.66
CA LEU A 71 -3.53 -4.93 11.41
C LEU A 71 -4.69 -4.27 10.66
N PHE A 72 -5.22 -4.94 9.64
CA PHE A 72 -6.35 -4.46 8.87
C PHE A 72 -7.59 -4.29 9.73
N THR A 73 -7.93 -5.29 10.56
CA THR A 73 -9.06 -5.23 11.49
C THR A 73 -8.90 -4.09 12.49
N ALA A 74 -7.71 -3.94 13.08
CA ALA A 74 -7.42 -2.86 14.02
C ALA A 74 -7.56 -1.47 13.37
N ALA A 75 -6.97 -1.29 12.18
CA ALA A 75 -7.09 -0.05 11.42
C ALA A 75 -8.55 0.24 11.02
N TRP A 76 -9.31 -0.78 10.65
CA TRP A 76 -10.72 -0.64 10.30
C TRP A 76 -11.56 -0.22 11.52
N ILE A 77 -11.36 -0.86 12.68
CA ILE A 77 -12.02 -0.44 13.93
C ILE A 77 -11.70 1.03 14.22
N GLY A 78 -10.42 1.42 14.14
CA GLY A 78 -9.99 2.81 14.30
C GLY A 78 -10.67 3.77 13.32
N GLN A 79 -10.79 3.37 12.05
CA GLN A 79 -11.48 4.15 11.02
C GLN A 79 -12.96 4.38 11.37
N PHE A 80 -13.68 3.36 11.83
CA PHE A 80 -15.07 3.51 12.26
C PHE A 80 -15.21 4.44 13.47
N ILE A 81 -14.31 4.32 14.45
CA ILE A 81 -14.29 5.22 15.61
C ILE A 81 -14.07 6.66 15.16
N GLY A 82 -13.09 6.92 14.28
CA GLY A 82 -12.84 8.25 13.73
C GLY A 82 -14.08 8.82 13.02
N HIS A 83 -14.74 8.03 12.18
CA HIS A 83 -15.97 8.45 11.51
C HIS A 83 -17.13 8.73 12.46
N ARG A 84 -17.24 8.00 13.58
CA ARG A 84 -18.24 8.26 14.62
C ARG A 84 -18.02 9.60 15.31
N ILE A 85 -16.76 9.98 15.52
CA ILE A 85 -16.40 11.28 16.10
C ILE A 85 -16.64 12.40 15.08
N GLU A 86 -16.29 12.18 13.82
CA GLU A 86 -16.43 13.17 12.74
C GLU A 86 -17.87 13.30 12.19
N GLY A 87 -18.77 12.37 12.52
CA GLY A 87 -20.15 12.33 12.03
C GLY A 87 -20.29 12.06 10.52
N LYS A 88 -19.22 11.64 9.84
CA LYS A 88 -19.19 11.40 8.39
C LYS A 88 -19.31 9.91 8.06
N LYS A 89 -19.96 9.58 6.95
CA LYS A 89 -20.03 8.19 6.46
C LYS A 89 -18.66 7.74 5.92
N PRO A 90 -18.24 6.49 6.17
CA PRO A 90 -17.01 5.95 5.59
C PRO A 90 -17.09 5.95 4.05
N SER A 91 -16.15 6.61 3.41
CA SER A 91 -16.04 6.68 1.94
C SER A 91 -15.24 5.52 1.34
N PHE A 92 -14.67 4.65 2.16
CA PHE A 92 -13.76 3.58 1.73
C PHE A 92 -14.32 2.68 0.62
N LEU A 93 -15.62 2.37 0.66
CA LEU A 93 -16.28 1.55 -0.35
C LEU A 93 -16.84 2.35 -1.53
N LYS A 94 -16.76 3.68 -1.49
CA LYS A 94 -17.34 4.53 -2.54
C LYS A 94 -16.40 4.77 -3.71
N ASP A 95 -15.09 4.62 -3.53
CA ASP A 95 -14.15 4.82 -4.63
C ASP A 95 -12.86 4.01 -4.46
N LEU A 96 -12.63 3.08 -5.38
CA LEU A 96 -11.35 2.37 -5.47
C LEU A 96 -10.22 3.33 -5.85
N ALA A 97 -10.52 4.45 -6.52
CA ALA A 97 -9.52 5.46 -6.85
C ALA A 97 -8.96 6.15 -5.59
N PHE A 98 -9.73 6.26 -4.50
CA PHE A 98 -9.20 6.80 -3.23
C PHE A 98 -8.04 5.97 -2.68
N LEU A 99 -8.00 4.66 -2.97
CA LEU A 99 -6.88 3.80 -2.56
C LEU A 99 -5.56 4.21 -3.23
N LEU A 100 -5.62 4.72 -4.46
CA LEU A 100 -4.45 5.19 -5.20
C LEU A 100 -4.10 6.66 -4.88
N ILE A 101 -5.12 7.51 -4.69
CA ILE A 101 -4.93 8.95 -4.45
C ILE A 101 -4.42 9.21 -3.03
N GLY A 102 -4.91 8.47 -2.03
CA GLY A 102 -4.54 8.67 -0.61
C GLY A 102 -3.02 8.62 -0.36
N PRO A 103 -2.32 7.55 -0.79
CA PRO A 103 -0.87 7.45 -0.66
C PRO A 103 -0.11 8.58 -1.37
N ALA A 104 -0.53 8.96 -2.58
CA ALA A 104 0.08 10.06 -3.31
C ALA A 104 -0.11 11.41 -2.59
N TRP A 105 -1.27 11.62 -1.96
CA TRP A 105 -1.54 12.81 -1.16
C TRP A 105 -0.63 12.89 0.07
N LEU A 106 -0.41 11.76 0.76
CA LEU A 106 0.52 11.67 1.89
C LEU A 106 1.97 11.95 1.45
N MET A 107 2.40 11.32 0.36
CA MET A 107 3.71 11.59 -0.25
C MET A 107 3.86 13.08 -0.61
N GLY A 108 2.77 13.70 -1.04
CA GLY A 108 2.71 15.13 -1.28
C GLY A 108 3.03 16.01 -0.07
N PHE A 109 2.62 15.63 1.15
CA PHE A 109 3.03 16.35 2.36
C PHE A 109 4.52 16.20 2.62
N ILE A 110 5.07 15.00 2.41
CA ILE A 110 6.50 14.73 2.55
C ILE A 110 7.26 15.65 1.59
N TYR A 111 6.87 15.68 0.32
CA TYR A 111 7.50 16.53 -0.69
C TYR A 111 7.38 18.01 -0.37
N ARG A 112 6.21 18.50 0.03
CA ARG A 112 6.05 19.89 0.49
C ARG A 112 6.96 20.23 1.67
N ARG A 113 7.10 19.31 2.63
CA ARG A 113 7.99 19.48 3.79
C ARG A 113 9.46 19.61 3.39
N PHE A 114 9.88 18.91 2.33
CA PHE A 114 11.24 18.97 1.79
C PHE A 114 11.41 19.99 0.63
N GLY A 115 10.40 20.79 0.32
CA GLY A 115 10.47 21.79 -0.75
C GLY A 115 10.51 21.21 -2.18
N ILE A 116 10.10 19.95 -2.36
CA ILE A 116 10.09 19.26 -3.66
C ILE A 116 8.74 19.55 -4.35
N ALA A 117 8.76 20.26 -5.48
CA ALA A 117 7.59 20.37 -6.36
C ALA A 117 7.35 19.03 -7.08
N TYR A 118 6.12 18.64 -7.37
CA TYR A 118 5.80 17.35 -7.99
C TYR A 118 4.47 17.38 -8.74
#